data_AF-A0A973HRP9-F1
#
_entry.id   AF-A0A973HRP9-F1
#
_cell.length_a   1.000
_cell.length_b   1.000
_cell.length_c   1.000
_cell.angle_alpha   90.00
_cell.angle_beta   90.00
_cell.angle_gamma   90.00
#
_symmetry.space_group_name_H-M   'P 1'
#
loop_
_entity.id
_entity.type
_entity.pdbx_description
1 polymer ?
#
loop_
_entity_poly.entity_id
_entity_poly.type
_entity_poly.pdbx_seq_one_letter_code
_entity_poly.pdbx_strand_id
1 'polypeptide(L)'
;VTKHHARRWDYFLTPKGITEKARLTFDFLDFSMHFYHEARKLSSQLCKDLTILKKTNVSFIGAGDLAEIVYLGVQEWGMELTTVYDDEKAGKTFMKVDVKSIDEIAEDEADCIIICLYDRKQPKKEHYLPSGIPETDKMYWIFESAASDQ
;
A
#
# COMPACT_ATOMS: atom_id res chain seq x y z
N VAL A 1 22.88 14.94 47.05
CA VAL A 1 22.16 14.02 46.13
C VAL A 1 20.87 14.71 45.70
N THR A 2 20.88 15.30 44.51
CA THR A 2 19.82 16.14 43.97
C THR A 2 18.64 15.27 43.53
N LYS A 3 17.48 15.44 44.17
CA LYS A 3 16.19 14.81 43.79
C LYS A 3 15.74 15.38 42.44
N HIS A 4 16.06 14.69 41.35
CA HIS A 4 15.51 14.99 40.03
C HIS A 4 14.66 13.82 39.52
N HIS A 5 13.43 14.14 39.07
CA HIS A 5 12.59 13.36 38.14
C HIS A 5 11.81 12.10 38.60
N ALA A 6 11.14 12.09 39.76
CA ALA A 6 10.07 11.09 40.01
C ALA A 6 8.73 11.49 39.34
N ARG A 7 8.30 12.74 39.51
CA ARG A 7 6.96 13.23 39.16
C ARG A 7 6.56 13.22 37.66
N ARG A 8 7.48 12.94 36.74
CA ARG A 8 7.19 12.89 35.29
C ARG A 8 7.05 11.45 34.78
N TRP A 9 7.65 10.48 35.46
CA TRP A 9 7.57 9.05 35.12
C TRP A 9 6.30 8.41 35.65
N ASP A 10 5.79 8.88 36.80
CA ASP A 10 4.57 8.37 37.42
C ASP A 10 3.36 8.44 36.47
N TYR A 11 3.25 9.50 35.65
CA TYR A 11 2.17 9.63 34.65
C TYR A 11 2.25 8.57 33.54
N PHE A 12 3.47 8.19 33.12
CA PHE A 12 3.67 7.18 32.06
C PHE A 12 3.46 5.74 32.55
N LEU A 13 3.44 5.51 33.88
CA LEU A 13 3.29 4.20 34.51
C LEU A 13 2.02 4.04 35.34
N THR A 14 1.13 5.04 35.39
CA THR A 14 -0.18 4.87 36.01
C THR A 14 -1.02 3.85 35.22
N PRO A 15 -1.84 3.02 35.88
CA PRO A 15 -2.75 2.09 35.20
C PRO A 15 -3.58 2.77 34.11
N LYS A 16 -4.02 4.02 34.35
CA LYS A 16 -4.72 4.84 33.35
C LYS A 16 -3.85 5.20 32.14
N GLY A 17 -2.59 5.59 32.34
CA GLY A 17 -1.65 5.88 31.25
C GLY A 17 -1.26 4.65 30.43
N ILE A 18 -1.19 3.48 31.08
CA ILE A 18 -0.97 2.18 30.42
C ILE A 18 -2.22 1.76 29.64
N THR A 19 -3.42 1.88 30.22
CA THR A 19 -4.68 1.53 29.55
C THR A 19 -4.95 2.41 28.34
N GLU A 20 -4.72 3.72 28.40
CA GLU A 20 -4.91 4.59 27.23
C GLU A 20 -3.89 4.30 26.12
N LYS A 21 -2.62 4.04 26.47
CA LYS A 21 -1.62 3.62 25.48
C LYS A 21 -1.93 2.24 24.89
N ALA A 22 -2.40 1.30 25.71
CA ALA A 22 -2.80 -0.03 25.26
C ALA A 22 -4.02 0.05 24.34
N ARG A 23 -5.01 0.88 24.67
CA ARG A 23 -6.18 1.16 23.82
C ARG A 23 -5.76 1.75 22.48
N LEU A 24 -4.92 2.79 22.47
CA LEU A 24 -4.41 3.37 21.20
C LEU A 24 -3.62 2.36 20.36
N THR A 25 -2.87 1.47 21.01
CA THR A 25 -2.13 0.40 20.34
C THR A 25 -3.08 -0.66 19.77
N PHE A 26 -4.12 -1.02 20.52
CA PHE A 26 -5.15 -1.96 20.09
C PHE A 26 -5.96 -1.40 18.93
N ASP A 27 -6.43 -0.15 19.05
CA ASP A 27 -7.15 0.55 17.98
C ASP A 27 -6.29 0.67 16.70
N PHE A 28 -4.97 0.92 16.85
CA PHE A 28 -4.04 0.92 15.73
C PHE A 28 -3.86 -0.48 15.10
N LEU A 29 -3.77 -1.53 15.92
CA LEU A 29 -3.65 -2.91 15.45
C LEU A 29 -4.90 -3.37 14.72
N ASP A 30 -6.08 -3.10 15.29
CA ASP A 30 -7.38 -3.41 14.67
C ASP A 30 -7.54 -2.65 13.35
N PHE A 31 -7.18 -1.36 13.34
CA PHE A 31 -7.17 -0.56 12.11
C PHE A 31 -6.23 -1.14 11.06
N SER A 32 -5.01 -1.50 11.45
CA SER A 32 -4.03 -2.09 10.55
C SER A 32 -4.54 -3.42 10.01
N MET A 33 -5.03 -4.32 10.85
CA MET A 33 -5.57 -5.62 10.44
C MET A 33 -6.76 -5.48 9.50
N HIS A 34 -7.68 -4.56 9.79
CA HIS A 34 -8.79 -4.27 8.89
C HIS A 34 -8.30 -3.73 7.55
N PHE A 35 -7.32 -2.81 7.54
CA PHE A 35 -6.70 -2.31 6.31
C PHE A 35 -6.04 -3.43 5.50
N TYR A 36 -5.25 -4.30 6.13
CA TYR A 36 -4.62 -5.45 5.45
C TYR A 36 -5.66 -6.40 4.85
N HIS A 37 -6.73 -6.70 5.58
CA HIS A 37 -7.79 -7.59 5.11
C HIS A 37 -8.56 -6.98 3.92
N GLU A 38 -8.89 -5.69 4.02
CA GLU A 38 -9.53 -4.93 2.94
C GLU A 38 -8.63 -4.90 1.69
N ALA A 39 -7.36 -4.52 1.86
CA ALA A 39 -6.38 -4.47 0.78
C ALA A 39 -6.22 -5.84 0.09
N ARG A 40 -6.20 -6.94 0.84
CA ARG A 40 -6.09 -8.30 0.26
C ARG A 40 -7.33 -8.67 -0.55
N LYS A 41 -8.52 -8.32 -0.06
CA LYS A 41 -9.79 -8.57 -0.76
C LYS A 41 -9.86 -7.75 -2.04
N LEU A 42 -9.60 -6.44 -1.95
CA LEU A 42 -9.66 -5.52 -3.08
C LEU A 42 -8.58 -5.83 -4.11
N SER A 43 -7.37 -6.17 -3.69
CA SER A 43 -6.29 -6.54 -4.62
C SER A 43 -6.60 -7.81 -5.41
N SER A 44 -7.14 -8.84 -4.74
CA SER A 44 -7.56 -10.07 -5.43
C SER A 44 -8.69 -9.78 -6.44
N GLN A 45 -9.67 -8.97 -6.04
CA GLN A 45 -10.78 -8.59 -6.92
C GLN A 45 -10.29 -7.78 -8.13
N LEU A 46 -9.43 -6.79 -7.94
CA LEU A 46 -8.85 -6.02 -9.03
C LEU A 46 -8.06 -6.92 -10.00
N CYS A 47 -7.21 -7.81 -9.48
CA CYS A 47 -6.43 -8.73 -10.33
C CYS A 47 -7.35 -9.66 -11.13
N LYS A 48 -8.41 -10.17 -10.52
CA LYS A 48 -9.44 -10.96 -11.22
C LYS A 48 -10.04 -10.18 -12.39
N ASP A 49 -10.45 -8.93 -12.15
CA ASP A 49 -11.12 -8.10 -13.16
C ASP A 49 -10.15 -7.76 -14.31
N LEU A 50 -8.88 -7.45 -13.99
CA LEU A 50 -7.83 -7.24 -14.99
C LEU A 50 -7.57 -8.50 -15.84
N THR A 51 -7.53 -9.68 -15.23
CA THR A 51 -7.38 -10.95 -15.97
C THR A 51 -8.56 -11.21 -16.90
N ILE A 52 -9.80 -10.89 -16.49
CA ILE A 52 -10.99 -10.98 -17.37
C ILE A 52 -10.84 -10.04 -18.58
N LEU A 53 -10.26 -8.87 -18.37
CA LEU A 53 -9.91 -7.89 -19.42
C LEU A 53 -8.66 -8.29 -20.23
N LYS A 54 -8.08 -9.47 -19.99
CA LYS A 54 -6.87 -10.00 -20.64
C LYS A 54 -5.61 -9.14 -20.40
N LYS A 55 -5.55 -8.42 -19.29
CA LYS A 55 -4.34 -7.72 -18.84
C LYS A 55 -3.56 -8.69 -17.97
N THR A 56 -2.49 -9.26 -18.52
CA THR A 56 -1.79 -10.41 -17.92
C THR A 56 -0.40 -10.07 -17.42
N ASN A 57 0.24 -9.06 -17.99
CA ASN A 57 1.46 -8.49 -17.43
C ASN A 57 1.14 -7.16 -16.71
N VAL A 58 1.80 -6.94 -15.58
CA VAL A 58 1.52 -5.81 -14.70
C VAL A 58 2.81 -5.18 -14.23
N SER A 59 2.78 -3.86 -14.07
CA SER A 59 3.80 -3.10 -13.36
C SER A 59 3.21 -2.49 -12.09
N PHE A 60 4.04 -2.25 -11.08
CA PHE A 60 3.62 -1.56 -9.87
C PHE A 60 4.23 -0.16 -9.78
N ILE A 61 3.48 0.79 -9.24
CA ILE A 61 4.04 2.00 -8.64
C ILE A 61 4.04 1.82 -7.12
N GLY A 62 5.23 1.85 -6.53
CA GLY A 62 5.47 1.63 -5.10
C GLY A 62 5.87 0.20 -4.78
N ALA A 63 6.92 0.05 -3.96
CA ALA A 63 7.46 -1.24 -3.52
C ALA A 63 7.30 -1.45 -2.00
N GLY A 64 6.21 -0.95 -1.41
CA GLY A 64 5.91 -1.06 0.02
C GLY A 64 5.01 -2.24 0.40
N ASP A 65 4.53 -2.28 1.64
CA ASP A 65 3.71 -3.38 2.18
C ASP A 65 2.43 -3.63 1.36
N LEU A 66 1.81 -2.57 0.82
CA LEU A 66 0.66 -2.73 -0.07
C LEU A 66 1.03 -3.50 -1.34
N ALA A 67 2.22 -3.26 -1.91
CA ALA A 67 2.70 -3.99 -3.07
C ALA A 67 2.86 -5.49 -2.78
N GLU A 68 3.28 -5.86 -1.57
CA GLU A 68 3.37 -7.27 -1.16
C GLU A 68 2.00 -7.94 -1.12
N ILE A 69 0.98 -7.25 -0.61
CA ILE A 69 -0.40 -7.74 -0.59
C ILE A 69 -0.95 -7.87 -2.01
N VAL A 70 -0.68 -6.88 -2.88
CA VAL A 70 -1.12 -6.89 -4.28
C VAL A 70 -0.43 -8.00 -5.05
N TYR A 71 0.85 -8.25 -4.78
CA TYR A 71 1.61 -9.34 -5.39
C TYR A 71 0.96 -10.71 -5.13
N LEU A 72 0.36 -10.93 -3.96
CA LEU A 72 -0.42 -12.16 -3.70
C LEU A 72 -1.60 -12.31 -4.66
N GLY A 73 -2.30 -11.21 -4.99
CA GLY A 73 -3.39 -11.21 -5.97
C GLY A 73 -2.89 -11.47 -7.39
N VAL A 74 -1.78 -10.85 -7.78
CA VAL A 74 -1.12 -11.10 -9.08
C VAL A 74 -0.81 -12.59 -9.25
N GLN A 75 -0.19 -13.21 -8.23
CA GLN A 75 0.14 -14.64 -8.25
C GLN A 75 -1.11 -15.53 -8.25
N GLU A 76 -2.12 -15.19 -7.45
CA GLU A 76 -3.39 -15.93 -7.36
C GLU A 76 -4.12 -16.01 -8.69
N TRP A 77 -4.07 -14.94 -9.50
CA TRP A 77 -4.76 -14.83 -10.78
C TRP A 77 -3.87 -15.09 -11.99
N GLY A 78 -2.66 -15.60 -11.79
CA GLY A 78 -1.75 -16.02 -12.85
C GLY A 78 -1.20 -14.87 -13.70
N MET A 79 -1.16 -13.66 -13.16
CA MET A 79 -0.56 -12.49 -13.79
C MET A 79 0.95 -12.45 -13.53
N GLU A 80 1.69 -11.73 -14.36
CA GLU A 80 3.15 -11.58 -14.28
C GLU A 80 3.53 -10.14 -13.88
N LEU A 81 4.22 -9.99 -12.74
CA LEU A 81 4.82 -8.71 -12.37
C LEU A 81 6.12 -8.51 -13.16
N THR A 82 6.16 -7.47 -13.99
CA THR A 82 7.28 -7.22 -14.92
C THR A 82 8.24 -6.15 -14.43
N THR A 83 7.73 -5.05 -13.86
CA THR A 83 8.55 -3.95 -13.33
C THR A 83 7.89 -3.35 -12.09
N VAL A 84 8.70 -2.82 -11.18
CA VAL A 84 8.24 -2.00 -10.05
C VAL A 84 8.92 -0.63 -10.12
N TYR A 85 8.16 0.45 -9.96
CA TYR A 85 8.68 1.81 -9.98
C TYR A 85 8.58 2.42 -8.58
N ASP A 86 9.72 2.81 -8.00
CA ASP A 86 9.80 3.43 -6.68
C ASP A 86 11.17 4.13 -6.51
N ASP A 87 11.19 5.46 -6.49
CA ASP A 87 12.45 6.23 -6.42
C ASP A 87 13.23 5.98 -5.12
N GLU A 88 12.57 5.70 -4.00
CA GLU A 88 13.24 5.43 -2.73
C GLU A 88 13.93 4.05 -2.74
N LYS A 89 13.49 3.16 -3.64
CA LYS A 89 13.94 1.78 -3.73
C LYS A 89 14.57 1.44 -5.08
N ALA A 90 14.76 2.39 -5.98
CA ALA A 90 15.39 2.21 -7.27
C ALA A 90 16.77 1.51 -7.15
N GLY A 91 17.04 0.56 -8.04
CA GLY A 91 18.24 -0.29 -8.02
C GLY A 91 18.21 -1.44 -7.02
N LYS A 92 17.10 -1.63 -6.29
CA LYS A 92 16.83 -2.83 -5.47
C LYS A 92 15.94 -3.79 -6.24
N THR A 93 15.57 -4.89 -5.59
CA THR A 93 14.59 -5.84 -6.10
C THR A 93 13.38 -5.94 -5.18
N PHE A 94 12.23 -6.19 -5.78
CA PHE A 94 10.97 -6.50 -5.11
C PHE A 94 10.48 -7.85 -5.67
N MET A 95 10.36 -8.88 -4.82
CA MET A 95 9.95 -10.23 -5.24
C MET A 95 10.70 -10.78 -6.47
N LYS A 96 12.02 -10.48 -6.56
CA LYS A 96 12.93 -10.81 -7.68
C LYS A 96 12.74 -10.01 -8.97
N VAL A 97 11.88 -9.01 -8.96
CA VAL A 97 11.71 -8.02 -10.04
C VAL A 97 12.52 -6.78 -9.71
N ASP A 98 13.17 -6.19 -10.71
CA ASP A 98 13.96 -4.97 -10.52
C ASP A 98 13.05 -3.78 -10.21
N VAL A 99 13.51 -2.93 -9.29
CA VAL A 99 12.87 -1.67 -8.96
C VAL A 99 13.57 -0.55 -9.74
N LYS A 100 12.81 0.15 -10.59
CA LYS A 100 13.26 1.27 -11.42
C LYS A 100 12.82 2.62 -10.84
N SER A 101 13.39 3.70 -11.34
CA SER A 101 12.93 5.06 -11.00
C SER A 101 11.61 5.36 -11.68
N ILE A 102 10.77 6.17 -11.05
CA ILE A 102 9.47 6.56 -11.61
C ILE A 102 9.59 7.32 -12.92
N ASP A 103 10.71 7.99 -13.17
CA ASP A 103 10.97 8.70 -14.42
C ASP A 103 11.03 7.77 -15.64
N GLU A 104 11.32 6.47 -15.41
CA GLU A 104 11.37 5.44 -16.46
C GLU A 104 9.98 4.88 -16.80
N ILE A 105 8.91 5.30 -16.11
CA ILE A 105 7.55 4.75 -16.29
C ILE A 105 6.96 5.02 -17.68
N ALA A 106 7.42 6.07 -18.37
CA ALA A 106 6.96 6.38 -19.72
C ALA A 106 7.32 5.29 -20.73
N GLU A 107 8.31 4.45 -20.41
CA GLU A 107 8.78 3.32 -21.21
C GLU A 107 8.10 1.99 -20.79
N ASP A 108 7.10 2.04 -19.89
CA ASP A 108 6.43 0.84 -19.41
C ASP A 108 5.56 0.17 -20.48
N GLU A 109 5.85 -1.11 -20.72
CA GLU A 109 5.17 -1.92 -21.74
C GLU A 109 4.06 -2.81 -21.17
N ALA A 110 3.79 -2.76 -19.87
CA ALA A 110 2.77 -3.61 -19.28
C ALA A 110 1.35 -3.24 -19.74
N ASP A 111 0.45 -4.21 -19.64
CA ASP A 111 -0.97 -4.12 -19.98
C ASP A 111 -1.69 -3.21 -18.98
N CYS A 112 -1.17 -3.14 -17.75
CA CYS A 112 -1.67 -2.31 -16.65
C CYS A 112 -0.58 -1.97 -15.64
N ILE A 113 -0.81 -0.86 -14.93
CA ILE A 113 0.02 -0.37 -13.83
C ILE A 113 -0.87 -0.31 -12.59
N ILE A 114 -0.54 -1.07 -11.55
CA ILE A 114 -1.26 -1.01 -10.27
C ILE A 114 -0.57 -0.03 -9.33
N ILE A 115 -1.34 0.90 -8.78
CA ILE A 115 -0.87 1.87 -7.81
C ILE A 115 -0.84 1.22 -6.42
N CYS A 116 0.36 0.86 -5.99
CA CYS A 116 0.65 0.26 -4.68
C CYS A 116 1.07 1.31 -3.64
N LEU A 117 0.53 2.52 -3.78
CA LEU A 117 0.74 3.65 -2.88
C LEU A 117 -0.57 4.07 -2.22
N TYR A 118 -0.47 4.62 -1.02
CA TYR A 118 -1.59 5.18 -0.28
C TYR A 118 -1.14 6.37 0.58
N ASP A 119 -2.06 7.28 0.90
CA ASP A 119 -1.77 8.37 1.83
C ASP A 119 -1.71 7.81 3.27
N ARG A 120 -0.56 7.83 3.93
CA ARG A 120 -0.45 7.33 5.31
C ARG A 120 -1.35 8.06 6.32
N LYS A 121 -1.70 9.34 6.05
CA LYS A 121 -2.62 10.11 6.90
C LYS A 121 -4.07 9.79 6.59
N GLN A 122 -4.35 9.33 5.36
CA GLN A 122 -5.68 8.97 4.86
C GLN A 122 -5.57 7.67 4.03
N PRO A 123 -5.31 6.51 4.65
CA PRO A 123 -4.93 5.30 3.90
C PRO A 123 -6.05 4.70 3.08
N LYS A 124 -7.30 5.14 3.32
CA LYS A 124 -8.47 4.83 2.50
C LYS A 124 -8.80 5.93 1.48
N LYS A 125 -7.92 6.92 1.29
CA LYS A 125 -8.11 7.96 0.28
C LYS A 125 -8.10 7.31 -1.09
N GLU A 126 -9.19 7.49 -1.81
CA GLU A 126 -9.34 6.99 -3.17
C GLU A 126 -8.46 7.75 -4.15
N HIS A 127 -8.07 7.07 -5.23
CA HIS A 127 -7.35 7.67 -6.36
C HIS A 127 -6.06 8.41 -5.94
N TYR A 128 -5.35 7.87 -4.94
CA TYR A 128 -4.13 8.49 -4.46
C TYR A 128 -3.00 8.31 -5.50
N LEU A 129 -2.47 9.42 -5.99
CA LEU A 129 -1.26 9.46 -6.80
C LEU A 129 -0.34 10.58 -6.28
N PRO A 130 0.94 10.32 -6.00
CA PRO A 130 1.90 11.38 -5.68
C PRO A 130 2.02 12.40 -6.82
N SER A 131 2.30 13.65 -6.45
CA SER A 131 2.58 14.70 -7.42
C SER A 131 3.82 14.38 -8.26
N GLY A 132 3.75 14.62 -9.57
CA GLY A 132 4.86 14.42 -10.50
C GLY A 132 4.73 13.17 -11.37
N ILE A 133 3.79 12.28 -11.07
CA ILE A 133 3.49 11.11 -11.88
C ILE A 133 2.30 11.45 -12.80
N PRO A 134 2.43 11.36 -14.13
CA PRO A 134 1.31 11.59 -15.03
C PRO A 134 0.32 10.44 -14.92
N GLU A 135 -0.96 10.77 -14.78
CA GLU A 135 -2.04 9.79 -14.80
C GLU A 135 -2.24 9.25 -16.21
N THR A 136 -2.48 7.94 -16.34
CA THR A 136 -2.71 7.28 -17.63
C THR A 136 -3.86 6.28 -17.53
N ASP A 137 -4.49 5.95 -18.67
CA ASP A 137 -5.59 4.99 -18.76
C ASP A 137 -5.20 3.54 -18.40
N LYS A 138 -3.89 3.27 -18.21
CA LYS A 138 -3.37 1.97 -17.78
C LYS A 138 -3.27 1.85 -16.25
N MET A 139 -3.50 2.92 -15.50
CA MET A 139 -3.36 2.93 -14.05
C MET A 139 -4.63 2.44 -13.35
N TYR A 140 -4.44 1.62 -12.32
CA TYR A 140 -5.52 1.07 -11.51
C TYR A 140 -5.20 1.19 -10.02
N TRP A 141 -6.18 1.58 -9.21
CA TRP A 141 -6.02 1.77 -7.77
C TRP A 141 -6.67 0.62 -7.00
N ILE A 142 -6.07 0.26 -5.87
CA ILE A 142 -6.63 -0.76 -4.97
C ILE A 142 -7.83 -0.20 -4.21
N PHE A 143 -7.75 1.06 -3.80
CA PHE A 143 -8.80 1.76 -3.07
C PHE A 143 -9.53 2.69 -4.04
N GLU A 144 -10.51 2.16 -4.75
CA GLU A 144 -11.53 2.92 -5.46
C GLU A 144 -12.88 2.58 -4.85
N SER A 145 -13.74 3.58 -4.59
CA SER A 145 -15.15 3.25 -4.42
C SER A 145 -15.60 2.63 -5.73
N ALA A 146 -16.19 1.43 -5.68
CA ALA A 146 -16.96 0.92 -6.80
C ALA A 146 -17.85 2.08 -7.24
N ALA A 147 -17.62 2.58 -8.45
CA ALA A 147 -18.47 3.58 -9.04
C ALA A 147 -19.88 3.05 -8.87
N SER A 148 -20.69 3.77 -8.11
CA SER A 148 -22.09 3.48 -7.89
C SER A 148 -22.70 3.04 -9.21
N ASP A 149 -23.03 1.75 -9.31
CA ASP A 149 -23.90 1.22 -10.34
C ASP A 149 -25.11 2.16 -10.39
N GLN A 150 -25.26 2.81 -11.54
CA GLN A 150 -26.46 3.54 -11.90
C GLN A 150 -27.64 2.58 -12.02
#